data_AF-A0A6A5QP43-F1
#
_entry.id   AF-A0A6A5QP43-F1
#
_cell.length_a   1.000
_cell.length_b   1.000
_cell.length_c   1.000
_cell.angle_alpha   90.00
_cell.angle_beta   90.00
_cell.angle_gamma   90.00
#
_symmetry.space_group_name_H-M   'P 1'
#
loop_
_entity.id
_entity.type
_entity.pdbx_description
1 polymer ?
#
loop_
_entity_poly.entity_id
_entity_poly.type
_entity_poly.pdbx_seq_one_letter_code
_entity_poly.pdbx_strand_id
1 'polypeptide(L)'
;MPPFPFLALPLELRESIYSLYFKPADRLHCNDSLNEKGFFGGVYDFDFDLYRVNRQVYSEAQGVWRRENVFVKIATPWPSAGMYRVYLMSEEGREWSDEDGVGLANHVASKGLVPIVCTDQRADLFSTHHALVQITVPFQQAIPEHTVVVLLDDLHLFTQTWYYSTLSYPMLNHRLSTTFVLRNPSTPTTLQRRLLLPFEKIKGLHHMQVSGYEPSIHKELQRLMAVPLPSLTQCCDEAADLMDQGDIALSRNDPEEALDLYIDSFRAIHILIHQRTRHVLAGAFFHASISSGRFAGQAGITVRVILRLKLVARCVLAYLKLSQLAEAAFWGSRSIRIMRESMDVGFEDVLSESMGGEHVGLIYVRTGVAVWMLERQKAEGGDDGGYEGEGSERIWSLATKFLRGKRKEEIRKELRDFGVPAEVVGLFGDSEGETSSSLTAHGSGDEE
;
A
#
# COMPACT_ATOMS: atom_id res chain seq x y z
N MET A 1 -3.53 48.39 -12.24
CA MET A 1 -2.30 48.02 -12.97
C MET A 1 -2.66 47.85 -14.44
N PRO A 2 -1.81 48.28 -15.39
CA PRO A 2 -2.02 47.96 -16.80
C PRO A 2 -1.88 46.45 -17.04
N PRO A 3 -2.60 45.87 -18.02
CA PRO A 3 -2.49 44.46 -18.35
C PRO A 3 -1.10 44.11 -18.86
N PHE A 4 -0.58 42.94 -18.47
CA PHE A 4 0.71 42.45 -18.92
C PHE A 4 0.66 42.04 -20.40
N PRO A 5 1.59 42.51 -21.26
CA PRO A 5 1.56 42.23 -22.70
C PRO A 5 2.11 40.82 -23.01
N PHE A 6 1.35 39.78 -22.64
CA PHE A 6 1.79 38.37 -22.74
C PHE A 6 2.28 37.96 -24.14
N LEU A 7 1.59 38.38 -25.21
CA LEU A 7 1.97 38.05 -26.59
C LEU A 7 3.23 38.78 -27.08
N ALA A 8 3.73 39.76 -26.34
CA ALA A 8 5.01 40.41 -26.64
C ALA A 8 6.22 39.60 -26.13
N LEU A 9 6.00 38.59 -25.29
CA LEU A 9 7.07 37.66 -24.88
C LEU A 9 7.56 36.83 -26.09
N PRO A 10 8.82 36.40 -26.12
CA PRO A 10 9.28 35.34 -27.04
C PRO A 10 8.47 34.04 -26.88
N LEU A 11 8.36 33.26 -27.95
CA LEU A 11 7.59 32.01 -27.96
C LEU A 11 8.09 31.04 -26.88
N GLU A 12 9.40 30.96 -26.67
CA GLU A 12 10.06 30.08 -25.72
C GLU A 12 9.62 30.36 -24.27
N LEU A 13 9.45 31.65 -23.93
CA LEU A 13 8.95 32.04 -22.60
C LEU A 13 7.46 31.73 -22.47
N ARG A 14 6.67 31.93 -23.53
CA ARG A 14 5.26 31.54 -23.52
C ARG A 14 5.10 30.03 -23.36
N GLU A 15 5.89 29.23 -24.08
CA GLU A 15 5.90 27.78 -23.95
C GLU A 15 6.27 27.35 -22.52
N SER A 16 7.30 27.95 -21.93
CA SER A 16 7.68 27.67 -20.54
C SER A 16 6.54 27.97 -19.56
N ILE A 17 5.77 29.04 -19.79
CA ILE A 17 4.58 29.36 -19.00
C ILE A 17 3.49 28.30 -19.20
N TYR A 18 3.25 27.85 -20.44
CA TYR A 18 2.29 26.77 -20.70
C TYR A 18 2.72 25.45 -20.05
N SER A 19 4.01 25.12 -20.05
CA SER A 19 4.56 23.91 -19.40
C SER A 19 4.30 23.94 -17.90
N LEU A 20 4.57 25.07 -17.24
CA LEU A 20 4.26 25.26 -15.82
C LEU A 20 2.75 25.20 -15.56
N TYR A 21 1.95 25.83 -16.43
CA TYR A 21 0.50 25.85 -16.29
C TYR A 21 -0.11 24.44 -16.39
N PHE A 22 0.41 23.58 -17.26
CA PHE A 22 -0.10 22.22 -17.46
C PHE A 22 0.66 21.14 -16.69
N LYS A 23 1.56 21.51 -15.78
CA LYS A 23 2.38 20.57 -15.02
C LYS A 23 1.48 19.62 -14.18
N PRO A 24 1.47 18.31 -14.43
CA PRO A 24 0.55 17.38 -13.76
C PRO A 24 0.61 17.40 -12.23
N ALA A 25 1.83 17.51 -11.67
CA ALA A 25 2.03 17.50 -10.22
C ALA A 25 1.27 18.61 -9.50
N ASP A 26 1.04 19.75 -10.17
CA ASP A 26 0.34 20.90 -9.60
C ASP A 26 -1.19 20.81 -9.80
N ARG A 27 -1.64 19.79 -10.55
CA ARG A 27 -3.05 19.52 -10.90
C ARG A 27 -3.60 18.27 -10.21
N LEU A 28 -2.75 17.55 -9.47
CA LEU A 28 -3.15 16.38 -8.72
C LEU A 28 -3.74 16.81 -7.39
N HIS A 29 -5.06 16.65 -7.23
CA HIS A 29 -5.75 16.95 -5.99
C HIS A 29 -6.07 15.68 -5.23
N CYS A 30 -5.94 15.74 -3.91
CA CYS A 30 -6.44 14.68 -3.05
C CYS A 30 -7.97 14.70 -3.10
N ASN A 31 -8.60 13.54 -3.30
CA ASN A 31 -10.05 13.45 -3.29
C ASN A 31 -10.53 13.28 -1.84
N ASP A 32 -11.07 14.35 -1.25
CA ASP A 32 -11.51 14.35 0.15
C ASP A 32 -12.53 13.24 0.45
N SER A 33 -13.46 12.96 -0.47
CA SER A 33 -14.44 11.88 -0.29
C SER A 33 -13.80 10.49 -0.29
N LEU A 34 -12.72 10.29 -1.04
CA LEU A 34 -11.94 9.05 -0.98
C LEU A 34 -11.13 9.00 0.32
N ASN A 35 -10.50 10.11 0.72
CA ASN A 35 -9.72 10.21 1.95
C ASN A 35 -10.55 9.90 3.19
N GLU A 36 -11.76 10.44 3.30
CA GLU A 36 -12.71 10.17 4.39
C GLU A 36 -13.02 8.67 4.52
N LYS A 37 -13.01 7.94 3.40
CA LYS A 37 -13.23 6.50 3.33
C LYS A 37 -11.93 5.69 3.50
N GLY A 38 -10.82 6.35 3.82
CA GLY A 38 -9.50 5.73 4.00
C GLY A 38 -8.83 5.32 2.68
N PHE A 39 -9.25 5.90 1.56
CA PHE A 39 -8.68 5.68 0.24
C PHE A 39 -7.87 6.90 -0.20
N PHE A 40 -6.73 6.68 -0.86
CA PHE A 40 -5.83 7.76 -1.25
C PHE A 40 -5.69 7.76 -2.77
N GLY A 41 -6.71 8.26 -3.44
CA GLY A 41 -6.68 8.46 -4.89
C GLY A 41 -6.55 9.95 -5.18
N GLY A 42 -5.63 10.31 -6.07
CA GLY A 42 -5.60 11.65 -6.63
C GLY A 42 -6.56 11.76 -7.83
N VAL A 43 -7.12 12.93 -8.06
CA VAL A 43 -7.82 13.25 -9.31
C VAL A 43 -7.10 14.42 -9.96
N TYR A 44 -6.84 14.31 -11.26
CA TYR A 44 -6.28 15.43 -12.00
C TYR A 44 -7.37 16.42 -12.36
N ASP A 45 -7.18 17.68 -11.98
CA ASP A 45 -8.03 18.81 -12.40
C ASP A 45 -7.23 19.75 -13.31
N PHE A 46 -7.33 19.50 -14.62
CA PHE A 46 -6.68 20.33 -15.63
C PHE A 46 -7.60 21.47 -16.05
N ASP A 47 -7.15 22.70 -15.82
CA ASP A 47 -7.84 23.91 -16.28
C ASP A 47 -7.52 24.21 -17.75
N PHE A 48 -8.54 24.26 -18.60
CA PHE A 48 -8.41 24.57 -20.03
C PHE A 48 -8.96 25.95 -20.41
N ASP A 49 -9.22 26.86 -19.46
CA ASP A 49 -9.70 28.21 -19.79
C ASP A 49 -8.69 29.01 -20.62
N LEU A 50 -7.40 28.70 -20.48
CA LEU A 50 -6.33 29.24 -21.33
C LEU A 50 -6.60 29.01 -22.83
N TYR A 51 -7.21 27.89 -23.21
CA TYR A 51 -7.54 27.57 -24.61
C TYR A 51 -8.61 28.49 -25.21
N ARG A 52 -9.36 29.21 -24.38
CA ARG A 52 -10.45 30.10 -24.81
C ARG A 52 -9.99 31.55 -25.03
N VAL A 53 -8.76 31.89 -24.67
CA VAL A 53 -8.24 33.26 -24.72
C VAL A 53 -8.17 33.78 -26.16
N ASN A 54 -7.43 33.10 -27.04
CA ASN A 54 -7.39 33.38 -28.48
C ASN A 54 -6.77 32.20 -29.26
N ARG A 55 -6.83 32.24 -30.60
CA ARG A 55 -6.35 31.16 -31.48
C ARG A 55 -4.84 30.89 -31.36
N GLN A 56 -4.02 31.93 -31.17
CA GLN A 56 -2.57 31.76 -31.05
C GLN A 56 -2.23 31.04 -29.74
N VAL A 57 -2.78 31.52 -28.61
CA VAL A 57 -2.61 30.88 -27.30
C VAL A 57 -3.10 29.44 -27.34
N TYR A 58 -4.28 29.19 -27.93
CA TYR A 58 -4.80 27.83 -28.11
C TYR A 58 -3.79 26.92 -28.84
N SER A 59 -3.27 27.36 -29.99
CA SER A 59 -2.38 26.54 -30.81
C SER A 59 -1.04 26.26 -30.12
N GLU A 60 -0.45 27.28 -29.50
CA GLU A 60 0.84 27.14 -28.79
C GLU A 60 0.67 26.26 -27.54
N ALA A 61 -0.32 26.56 -26.70
CA ALA A 61 -0.61 25.84 -25.46
C ALA A 61 -0.99 24.37 -25.73
N GLN A 62 -1.78 24.10 -26.78
CA GLN A 62 -2.10 22.74 -27.19
C GLN A 62 -0.87 21.97 -27.68
N GLY A 63 0.07 22.66 -28.34
CA GLY A 63 1.35 22.07 -28.74
C GLY A 63 2.16 21.59 -27.54
N VAL A 64 2.32 22.46 -26.54
CA VAL A 64 2.99 22.14 -25.27
C VAL A 64 2.27 21.00 -24.53
N TRP A 65 0.94 21.10 -24.38
CA TRP A 65 0.11 20.09 -23.72
C TRP A 65 0.35 18.69 -24.29
N ARG A 66 0.27 18.53 -25.62
CA ARG A 66 0.44 17.24 -26.29
C ARG A 66 1.86 16.70 -26.22
N ARG A 67 2.85 17.60 -26.17
CA ARG A 67 4.27 17.24 -26.11
C ARG A 67 4.66 16.71 -24.73
N GLU A 68 4.13 17.33 -23.67
CA GLU A 68 4.58 17.09 -22.30
C GLU A 68 3.67 16.12 -21.54
N ASN A 69 2.39 16.03 -21.90
CA ASN A 69 1.43 15.17 -21.22
C ASN A 69 1.10 13.94 -22.07
N VAL A 70 1.60 12.79 -21.62
CA VAL A 70 1.35 11.51 -22.28
C VAL A 70 0.25 10.77 -21.56
N PHE A 71 -0.79 10.40 -22.30
CA PHE A 71 -1.98 9.74 -21.77
C PHE A 71 -2.16 8.34 -22.34
N VAL A 72 -2.66 7.43 -21.50
CA VAL A 72 -3.11 6.10 -21.89
C VAL A 72 -4.60 6.00 -21.65
N LYS A 73 -5.34 5.63 -22.70
CA LYS A 73 -6.75 5.30 -22.59
C LYS A 73 -6.88 3.80 -22.34
N ILE A 74 -7.63 3.42 -21.33
CA ILE A 74 -7.86 2.04 -20.93
C ILE A 74 -9.36 1.78 -21.09
N ALA A 75 -9.73 0.85 -21.96
CA ALA A 75 -11.10 0.41 -22.16
C ALA A 75 -11.29 -0.95 -21.49
N THR A 76 -12.33 -1.09 -20.70
CA THR A 76 -12.61 -2.27 -19.87
C THR A 76 -14.11 -2.55 -19.83
N PRO A 77 -14.55 -3.82 -19.71
CA PRO A 77 -15.97 -4.14 -19.66
C PRO A 77 -16.59 -3.91 -18.28
N TRP A 78 -15.88 -3.26 -17.34
CA TRP A 78 -16.33 -3.13 -15.95
C TRP A 78 -16.49 -1.67 -15.50
N PRO A 79 -17.65 -1.31 -14.89
CA PRO A 79 -17.97 0.08 -14.51
C PRO A 79 -17.01 0.67 -13.51
N SER A 80 -16.70 -0.14 -12.52
CA SER A 80 -15.50 0.00 -11.73
C SER A 80 -14.44 -0.77 -12.47
N ALA A 81 -13.28 -0.19 -12.76
CA ALA A 81 -12.11 -0.97 -13.16
C ALA A 81 -11.64 -1.98 -12.06
N GLY A 82 -12.50 -2.34 -11.11
CA GLY A 82 -12.42 -3.50 -10.25
C GLY A 82 -12.59 -4.80 -11.03
N MET A 83 -11.45 -5.46 -11.24
CA MET A 83 -11.33 -6.88 -11.54
C MET A 83 -12.10 -7.80 -10.56
N TYR A 84 -12.49 -7.29 -9.38
CA TYR A 84 -13.29 -7.98 -8.37
C TYR A 84 -14.74 -8.29 -8.81
N ARG A 85 -15.35 -7.43 -9.64
CA ARG A 85 -16.77 -7.58 -10.07
C ARG A 85 -16.97 -8.77 -11.01
N VAL A 86 -15.91 -9.17 -11.75
CA VAL A 86 -15.89 -10.31 -12.69
C VAL A 86 -16.13 -11.65 -12.01
N TYR A 87 -15.45 -11.88 -10.87
CA TYR A 87 -15.48 -13.19 -10.23
C TYR A 87 -16.87 -13.47 -9.64
N LEU A 88 -17.42 -12.47 -8.94
CA LEU A 88 -18.76 -12.54 -8.34
C LEU A 88 -19.89 -12.62 -9.38
N MET A 89 -19.78 -11.89 -10.50
CA MET A 89 -20.75 -12.00 -11.59
C MET A 89 -20.65 -13.33 -12.36
N SER A 90 -19.46 -13.97 -12.38
CA SER A 90 -19.28 -15.26 -13.06
C SER A 90 -19.67 -16.48 -12.23
N GLU A 91 -19.74 -16.37 -10.90
CA GLU A 91 -20.05 -17.51 -10.02
C GLU A 91 -21.38 -17.37 -9.23
N GLU A 92 -21.88 -16.16 -8.92
CA GLU A 92 -22.98 -16.03 -7.94
C GLU A 92 -24.24 -15.27 -8.39
N GLY A 93 -24.28 -14.65 -9.57
CA GLY A 93 -25.54 -14.09 -10.13
C GLY A 93 -26.29 -13.07 -9.24
N ARG A 94 -25.66 -12.50 -8.20
CA ARG A 94 -26.30 -11.49 -7.33
C ARG A 94 -26.19 -10.09 -7.93
N GLU A 95 -27.34 -9.49 -8.22
CA GLU A 95 -27.47 -8.06 -8.46
C GLU A 95 -27.26 -7.29 -7.14
N TRP A 96 -26.34 -6.33 -7.16
CA TRP A 96 -26.19 -5.34 -6.09
C TRP A 96 -26.85 -4.05 -6.56
N SER A 97 -27.72 -3.47 -5.74
CA SER A 97 -28.41 -2.22 -6.04
C SER A 97 -27.50 -1.01 -5.79
N ASP A 98 -27.35 -0.17 -6.82
CA ASP A 98 -26.58 1.08 -6.82
C ASP A 98 -27.28 2.22 -6.04
N GLU A 99 -27.91 1.94 -4.88
CA GLU A 99 -28.76 2.93 -4.19
C GLU A 99 -28.01 4.14 -3.59
N ASP A 100 -26.68 4.11 -3.51
CA ASP A 100 -25.89 5.22 -2.94
C ASP A 100 -25.31 6.20 -3.98
N GLY A 101 -25.50 6.01 -5.29
CA GLY A 101 -25.16 7.04 -6.30
C GLY A 101 -23.69 7.51 -6.37
N VAL A 102 -22.76 6.86 -5.66
CA VAL A 102 -21.34 7.24 -5.62
C VAL A 102 -20.55 6.46 -6.68
N GLY A 103 -20.43 7.07 -7.87
CA GLY A 103 -19.34 6.91 -8.84
C GLY A 103 -18.74 5.51 -9.05
N LEU A 104 -19.07 4.90 -10.19
CA LEU A 104 -18.64 3.56 -10.62
C LEU A 104 -17.11 3.38 -10.67
N ALA A 105 -16.29 4.44 -10.76
CA ALA A 105 -14.83 4.38 -10.88
C ALA A 105 -14.02 4.06 -9.58
N ASN A 106 -14.68 3.72 -8.48
CA ASN A 106 -14.04 3.77 -7.16
C ASN A 106 -12.90 2.75 -6.96
N HIS A 107 -12.92 1.50 -7.43
CA HIS A 107 -11.94 0.48 -6.98
C HIS A 107 -10.49 0.68 -7.45
N VAL A 108 -10.24 1.11 -8.70
CA VAL A 108 -8.87 1.35 -9.20
C VAL A 108 -8.26 2.62 -8.63
N ALA A 109 -9.07 3.67 -8.51
CA ALA A 109 -8.66 4.88 -7.80
C ALA A 109 -8.48 4.63 -6.29
N SER A 110 -9.32 3.79 -5.68
CA SER A 110 -9.38 3.61 -4.22
C SER A 110 -8.41 2.55 -3.68
N LYS A 111 -8.25 1.42 -4.37
CA LYS A 111 -7.32 0.33 -3.96
C LYS A 111 -5.97 0.43 -4.64
N GLY A 112 -5.93 0.96 -5.86
CA GLY A 112 -4.72 1.10 -6.66
C GLY A 112 -4.00 2.42 -6.50
N LEU A 113 -4.68 3.39 -5.84
CA LEU A 113 -4.22 4.78 -5.73
C LEU A 113 -3.91 5.41 -7.09
N VAL A 114 -4.51 4.89 -8.17
CA VAL A 114 -4.23 5.33 -9.54
C VAL A 114 -4.91 6.67 -9.77
N PRO A 115 -4.17 7.76 -10.03
CA PRO A 115 -4.79 9.01 -10.39
C PRO A 115 -5.49 8.93 -11.74
N ILE A 116 -6.75 9.34 -11.76
CA ILE A 116 -7.58 9.32 -12.97
C ILE A 116 -7.71 10.73 -13.52
N VAL A 117 -7.53 10.87 -14.84
CA VAL A 117 -7.74 12.13 -15.57
C VAL A 117 -9.21 12.32 -15.89
N CYS A 118 -9.84 11.30 -16.47
CA CYS A 118 -11.29 11.28 -16.72
C CYS A 118 -11.79 9.85 -16.96
N THR A 119 -13.10 9.64 -16.86
CA THR A 119 -13.77 8.36 -17.11
C THR A 119 -14.95 8.49 -18.07
N ASP A 120 -15.38 7.34 -18.58
CA ASP A 120 -16.61 7.08 -19.34
C ASP A 120 -16.82 8.10 -20.47
N GLN A 121 -17.97 8.78 -20.51
CA GLN A 121 -18.31 9.72 -21.58
C GLN A 121 -17.22 10.77 -21.84
N ARG A 122 -16.53 11.25 -20.80
CA ARG A 122 -15.42 12.20 -20.96
C ARG A 122 -14.18 11.52 -21.55
N ALA A 123 -13.86 10.31 -21.10
CA ALA A 123 -12.78 9.50 -21.67
C ALA A 123 -13.07 9.05 -23.11
N ASP A 124 -14.33 8.90 -23.50
CA ASP A 124 -14.77 8.62 -24.87
C ASP A 124 -14.55 9.78 -25.83
N LEU A 125 -14.81 11.00 -25.35
CA LEU A 125 -14.48 12.22 -26.07
C LEU A 125 -12.97 12.53 -26.05
N PHE A 126 -12.18 11.85 -25.20
CA PHE A 126 -10.75 12.10 -25.04
C PHE A 126 -9.92 11.55 -26.22
N SER A 127 -9.64 12.44 -27.19
CA SER A 127 -8.96 12.10 -28.44
C SER A 127 -7.46 12.39 -28.45
N THR A 128 -6.86 12.84 -27.35
CA THR A 128 -5.43 13.19 -27.25
C THR A 128 -4.57 12.12 -26.57
N HIS A 129 -5.10 10.90 -26.38
CA HIS A 129 -4.33 9.78 -25.84
C HIS A 129 -3.31 9.23 -26.84
N HIS A 130 -2.20 8.70 -26.33
CA HIS A 130 -1.09 8.18 -27.12
C HIS A 130 -1.22 6.67 -27.37
N ALA A 131 -1.66 5.95 -26.34
CA ALA A 131 -1.91 4.52 -26.39
C ALA A 131 -3.34 4.19 -25.93
N LEU A 132 -3.88 3.14 -26.51
CA LEU A 132 -5.14 2.51 -26.11
C LEU A 132 -4.84 1.09 -25.63
N VAL A 133 -5.40 0.73 -24.48
CA VAL A 133 -5.39 -0.63 -23.93
C VAL A 133 -6.83 -1.09 -23.82
N GLN A 134 -7.24 -2.07 -24.62
CA GLN A 134 -8.57 -2.64 -24.55
C GLN A 134 -8.51 -3.98 -23.84
N ILE A 135 -9.33 -4.16 -22.83
CA ILE A 135 -9.48 -5.40 -22.07
C ILE A 135 -10.83 -5.98 -22.45
N THR A 136 -10.91 -7.26 -22.81
CA THR A 136 -12.15 -7.93 -23.17
C THR A 136 -12.27 -9.30 -22.49
N VAL A 137 -13.51 -9.79 -22.37
CA VAL A 137 -13.80 -11.15 -21.88
C VAL A 137 -14.45 -11.93 -23.02
N PRO A 138 -13.66 -12.58 -23.92
CA PRO A 138 -14.20 -13.21 -25.13
C PRO A 138 -15.28 -14.26 -24.83
N PHE A 139 -15.16 -14.99 -23.72
CA PHE A 139 -16.11 -16.05 -23.34
C PHE A 139 -17.50 -15.55 -22.94
N GLN A 140 -17.61 -14.29 -22.52
CA GLN A 140 -18.87 -13.68 -22.07
C GLN A 140 -19.43 -12.69 -23.11
N GLN A 141 -18.77 -12.55 -24.27
CA GLN A 141 -19.06 -11.51 -25.28
C GLN A 141 -19.13 -10.10 -24.68
N ALA A 142 -18.50 -9.87 -23.53
CA ALA A 142 -18.51 -8.58 -22.86
C ALA A 142 -17.61 -7.61 -23.63
N ILE A 143 -18.23 -6.56 -24.17
CA ILE A 143 -17.58 -5.48 -24.88
C ILE A 143 -17.08 -4.46 -23.84
N PRO A 144 -15.97 -3.74 -24.09
CA PRO A 144 -15.55 -2.67 -23.20
C PRO A 144 -16.60 -1.56 -23.16
N GLU A 145 -17.37 -1.49 -22.08
CA GLU A 145 -18.41 -0.47 -21.85
C GLU A 145 -17.86 0.77 -21.12
N HIS A 146 -16.68 0.64 -20.51
CA HIS A 146 -16.10 1.68 -19.67
C HIS A 146 -14.72 2.07 -20.14
N THR A 147 -14.43 3.35 -20.04
CA THR A 147 -13.13 3.89 -20.43
C THR A 147 -12.57 4.80 -19.36
N VAL A 148 -11.26 4.73 -19.15
CA VAL A 148 -10.52 5.55 -18.20
C VAL A 148 -9.30 6.11 -18.90
N VAL A 149 -8.96 7.35 -18.60
CA VAL A 149 -7.71 7.97 -19.05
C VAL A 149 -6.79 8.18 -17.85
N VAL A 150 -5.56 7.69 -17.96
CA VAL A 150 -4.50 7.86 -16.98
C VAL A 150 -3.31 8.57 -17.61
N LEU A 151 -2.51 9.26 -16.80
CA LEU A 151 -1.20 9.72 -17.22
C LEU A 151 -0.24 8.54 -17.33
N LEU A 152 0.72 8.65 -18.24
CA LEU A 152 1.77 7.64 -18.43
C LEU A 152 2.55 7.40 -17.14
N ASP A 153 2.86 8.45 -16.39
CA ASP A 153 3.62 8.35 -15.16
C ASP A 153 2.91 7.50 -14.10
N ASP A 154 1.57 7.44 -14.15
CA ASP A 154 0.72 6.68 -13.24
C ASP A 154 0.32 5.30 -13.77
N LEU A 155 0.68 4.96 -15.02
CA LEU A 155 0.31 3.69 -15.66
C LEU A 155 0.80 2.47 -14.85
N HIS A 156 1.95 2.60 -14.18
CA HIS A 156 2.52 1.55 -13.36
C HIS A 156 1.64 1.20 -12.14
N LEU A 157 0.90 2.17 -11.59
CA LEU A 157 -0.05 1.94 -10.48
C LEU A 157 -1.24 1.13 -10.96
N PHE A 158 -1.71 1.39 -12.19
CA PHE A 158 -2.76 0.59 -12.83
C PHE A 158 -2.32 -0.88 -13.02
N THR A 159 -1.14 -1.10 -13.60
CA THR A 159 -0.65 -2.47 -13.83
C THR A 159 -0.31 -3.20 -12.53
N GLN A 160 0.12 -2.47 -11.49
CA GLN A 160 0.29 -3.02 -10.15
C GLN A 160 -1.05 -3.47 -9.53
N THR A 161 -2.11 -2.68 -9.71
CA THR A 161 -3.46 -3.03 -9.23
C THR A 161 -4.00 -4.29 -9.93
N TRP A 162 -3.78 -4.39 -11.24
CA TRP A 162 -4.12 -5.58 -12.01
C TRP A 162 -3.31 -6.79 -11.50
N TYR A 163 -1.99 -6.64 -11.35
CA TYR A 163 -1.13 -7.71 -10.82
C TYR A 163 -1.66 -8.31 -9.51
N TYR A 164 -1.98 -7.47 -8.51
CA TYR A 164 -2.53 -7.98 -7.24
C TYR A 164 -3.92 -8.60 -7.37
N SER A 165 -4.71 -8.12 -8.33
CA SER A 165 -6.00 -8.71 -8.64
C SER A 165 -5.83 -10.09 -9.28
N THR A 166 -4.84 -10.31 -10.14
CA THR A 166 -4.49 -11.64 -10.68
C THR A 166 -4.08 -12.61 -9.58
N LEU A 167 -3.32 -12.15 -8.59
CA LEU A 167 -2.93 -12.99 -7.45
C LEU A 167 -4.13 -13.35 -6.55
N SER A 168 -5.11 -12.46 -6.46
CA SER A 168 -6.35 -12.71 -5.71
C SER A 168 -7.29 -13.65 -6.47
N TYR A 169 -7.21 -13.66 -7.80
CA TYR A 169 -8.05 -14.43 -8.72
C TYR A 169 -7.21 -15.13 -9.78
N PRO A 170 -6.62 -16.31 -9.48
CA PRO A 170 -5.67 -16.97 -10.38
C PRO A 170 -6.22 -17.26 -11.78
N MET A 171 -7.54 -17.46 -11.91
CA MET A 171 -8.19 -17.76 -13.19
C MET A 171 -8.58 -16.52 -14.00
N LEU A 172 -8.38 -15.32 -13.46
CA LEU A 172 -8.89 -14.10 -14.07
C LEU A 172 -8.25 -13.85 -15.42
N ASN A 173 -6.91 -13.77 -15.49
CA ASN A 173 -6.22 -13.44 -16.73
C ASN A 173 -6.43 -14.51 -17.83
N HIS A 174 -6.62 -15.78 -17.47
CA HIS A 174 -6.93 -16.86 -18.43
C HIS A 174 -8.26 -16.63 -19.17
N ARG A 175 -9.12 -15.73 -18.67
CA ARG A 175 -10.37 -15.33 -19.29
C ARG A 175 -10.30 -13.97 -19.98
N LEU A 176 -9.19 -13.24 -19.84
CA LEU A 176 -9.04 -11.88 -20.38
C LEU A 176 -8.22 -11.88 -21.66
N SER A 177 -8.68 -11.11 -22.64
CA SER A 177 -7.90 -10.75 -23.83
C SER A 177 -7.56 -9.27 -23.79
N THR A 178 -6.39 -8.92 -24.33
CA THR A 178 -5.92 -7.53 -24.35
C THR A 178 -5.48 -7.11 -25.75
N THR A 179 -5.82 -5.88 -26.12
CA THR A 179 -5.36 -5.24 -27.35
C THR A 179 -4.67 -3.92 -27.01
N PHE A 180 -3.39 -3.84 -27.33
CA PHE A 180 -2.56 -2.65 -27.18
C PHE A 180 -2.43 -1.95 -28.53
N VAL A 181 -2.82 -0.67 -28.61
CA VAL A 181 -2.73 0.12 -29.85
C VAL A 181 -1.95 1.40 -29.57
N LEU A 182 -0.82 1.58 -30.26
CA LEU A 182 -0.12 2.86 -30.31
C LEU A 182 -0.69 3.70 -31.45
N ARG A 183 -1.15 4.92 -31.16
CA ARG A 183 -1.81 5.75 -32.18
C ARG A 183 -0.87 6.37 -33.19
N ASN A 184 0.35 6.70 -32.76
CA ASN A 184 1.38 7.24 -33.64
C ASN A 184 2.60 6.31 -33.65
N PRO A 185 2.79 5.47 -34.69
CA PRO A 185 3.94 4.59 -34.81
C PRO A 185 5.30 5.31 -34.85
N SER A 186 5.33 6.61 -35.19
CA SER A 186 6.55 7.43 -35.17
C SER A 186 6.95 7.90 -33.77
N THR A 187 6.21 7.51 -32.73
CA THR A 187 6.55 7.80 -31.32
C THR A 187 7.94 7.24 -31.00
N PRO A 188 8.82 7.99 -30.30
CA PRO A 188 10.15 7.50 -29.93
C PRO A 188 10.11 6.16 -29.19
N THR A 189 11.07 5.29 -29.47
CA THR A 189 11.14 3.93 -28.90
C THR A 189 11.22 3.93 -27.37
N THR A 190 11.85 4.94 -26.78
CA THR A 190 11.87 5.19 -25.33
C THR A 190 10.47 5.39 -24.76
N LEU A 191 9.63 6.17 -25.43
CA LEU A 191 8.26 6.42 -25.01
C LEU A 191 7.37 5.19 -25.26
N GLN A 192 7.56 4.49 -26.38
CA GLN A 192 6.88 3.22 -26.65
C GLN A 192 7.13 2.18 -25.54
N ARG A 193 8.38 2.07 -25.06
CA ARG A 193 8.75 1.19 -23.93
C ARG A 193 8.00 1.57 -22.67
N ARG A 194 7.96 2.86 -22.33
CA ARG A 194 7.23 3.36 -21.15
C ARG A 194 5.73 3.09 -21.24
N LEU A 195 5.14 3.13 -22.44
CA LEU A 195 3.72 2.87 -22.67
C LEU A 195 3.36 1.38 -22.57
N LEU A 196 4.26 0.47 -22.99
CA LEU A 196 3.94 -0.94 -23.17
C LEU A 196 4.53 -1.85 -22.07
N LEU A 197 5.77 -1.63 -21.65
CA LEU A 197 6.47 -2.53 -20.73
C LEU A 197 5.91 -2.58 -19.30
N PRO A 198 5.20 -1.57 -18.76
CA PRO A 198 4.57 -1.70 -17.44
C PRO A 198 3.58 -2.88 -17.33
N PHE A 199 3.06 -3.38 -18.46
CA PHE A 199 2.18 -4.55 -18.52
C PHE A 199 2.92 -5.89 -18.38
N GLU A 200 4.25 -5.89 -18.23
CA GLU A 200 5.04 -7.11 -18.04
C GLU A 200 4.55 -7.94 -16.85
N LYS A 201 3.98 -7.31 -15.82
CA LYS A 201 3.50 -7.96 -14.59
C LYS A 201 2.20 -8.75 -14.81
N ILE A 202 1.52 -8.54 -15.94
CA ILE A 202 0.26 -9.20 -16.25
C ILE A 202 0.56 -10.51 -16.96
N LYS A 203 0.40 -11.63 -16.25
CA LYS A 203 0.76 -12.97 -16.76
C LYS A 203 -0.48 -13.78 -17.13
N GLY A 204 -0.32 -14.76 -18.02
CA GLY A 204 -1.37 -15.75 -18.30
C GLY A 204 -2.63 -15.15 -18.93
N LEU A 205 -2.49 -14.14 -19.79
CA LEU A 205 -3.63 -13.64 -20.57
C LEU A 205 -4.08 -14.71 -21.60
N HIS A 206 -5.38 -14.80 -21.85
CA HIS A 206 -5.93 -15.67 -22.90
C HIS A 206 -5.36 -15.30 -24.27
N HIS A 207 -5.37 -14.00 -24.57
CA HIS A 207 -4.87 -13.47 -25.82
C HIS A 207 -4.29 -12.07 -25.62
N MET A 208 -3.25 -11.75 -26.38
CA MET A 208 -2.65 -10.43 -26.41
C MET A 208 -2.34 -10.04 -27.85
N GLN A 209 -2.87 -8.89 -28.27
CA GLN A 209 -2.60 -8.28 -29.55
C GLN A 209 -1.89 -6.94 -29.34
N VAL A 210 -0.83 -6.69 -30.09
CA VAL A 210 -0.06 -5.44 -30.04
C VAL A 210 0.03 -4.85 -31.44
N SER A 211 -0.37 -3.59 -31.60
CA SER A 211 -0.41 -2.87 -32.87
C SER A 211 0.20 -1.48 -32.77
N GLY A 212 0.91 -1.05 -33.81
CA GLY A 212 1.58 0.26 -33.91
C GLY A 212 2.92 0.37 -33.18
N TYR A 213 3.24 -0.56 -32.28
CA TYR A 213 4.52 -0.61 -31.58
C TYR A 213 5.64 -1.25 -32.41
N GLU A 214 6.89 -0.90 -32.10
CA GLU A 214 8.05 -1.54 -32.70
C GLU A 214 8.09 -3.05 -32.34
N PRO A 215 8.35 -3.95 -33.32
CA PRO A 215 8.37 -5.40 -33.07
C PRO A 215 9.37 -5.85 -31.99
N SER A 216 10.48 -5.14 -31.83
CA SER A 216 11.48 -5.43 -30.80
C SER A 216 10.92 -5.26 -29.38
N ILE A 217 10.13 -4.20 -29.15
CA ILE A 217 9.49 -3.90 -27.86
C ILE A 217 8.39 -4.92 -27.56
N HIS A 218 7.62 -5.34 -28.57
CA HIS A 218 6.63 -6.41 -28.40
C HIS A 218 7.27 -7.74 -27.98
N LYS A 219 8.35 -8.16 -28.66
CA LYS A 219 9.10 -9.37 -28.28
C LYS A 219 9.65 -9.28 -26.85
N GLU A 220 10.09 -8.09 -26.46
CA GLU A 220 10.57 -7.85 -25.09
C GLU A 220 9.45 -7.97 -24.06
N LEU A 221 8.28 -7.38 -24.30
CA LEU A 221 7.11 -7.56 -23.44
C LEU A 221 6.76 -9.05 -23.31
N GLN A 222 6.71 -9.80 -24.42
CA GLN A 222 6.44 -11.24 -24.40
C GLN A 222 7.46 -12.01 -23.55
N ARG A 223 8.76 -11.70 -23.71
CA ARG A 223 9.84 -12.31 -22.92
C ARG A 223 9.65 -12.03 -21.43
N LEU A 224 9.32 -10.78 -21.07
CA LEU A 224 9.12 -10.38 -19.68
C LEU A 224 7.85 -11.04 -19.11
N MET A 225 6.75 -11.08 -19.87
CA MET A 225 5.51 -11.79 -19.51
C MET A 225 5.67 -13.31 -19.41
N ALA A 226 6.69 -13.91 -20.02
CA ALA A 226 6.99 -15.33 -19.85
C ALA A 226 7.67 -15.65 -18.52
N VAL A 227 8.24 -14.65 -17.84
CA VAL A 227 8.81 -14.83 -16.49
C VAL A 227 7.65 -15.07 -15.50
N PRO A 228 7.63 -16.20 -14.77
CA PRO A 228 6.57 -16.50 -13.82
C PRO A 228 6.56 -15.49 -12.68
N LEU A 229 5.39 -15.34 -12.04
CA LEU A 229 5.27 -14.51 -10.85
C LEU A 229 6.07 -15.14 -9.70
N PRO A 230 6.60 -14.33 -8.77
CA PRO A 230 7.18 -14.84 -7.54
C PRO A 230 6.20 -15.76 -6.82
N SER A 231 6.69 -16.93 -6.42
CA SER A 231 5.92 -17.89 -5.61
C SER A 231 5.70 -17.36 -4.20
N LEU A 232 4.72 -17.92 -3.51
CA LEU A 232 4.45 -17.62 -2.10
C LEU A 232 5.70 -17.78 -1.22
N THR A 233 6.47 -18.85 -1.44
CA THR A 233 7.75 -19.09 -0.77
C THR A 233 8.72 -17.94 -1.01
N GLN A 234 8.93 -17.56 -2.27
CA GLN A 234 9.85 -16.48 -2.63
C GLN A 234 9.45 -15.15 -1.99
N CYS A 235 8.15 -14.80 -2.00
CA CYS A 235 7.67 -13.58 -1.35
C CYS A 235 7.94 -13.56 0.16
N CYS A 236 7.74 -14.70 0.84
CA CYS A 236 7.96 -14.78 2.29
C CYS A 236 9.46 -14.79 2.64
N ASP A 237 10.28 -15.51 1.87
CA ASP A 237 11.72 -15.56 2.06
C ASP A 237 12.36 -14.19 1.77
N GLU A 238 11.99 -13.53 0.68
CA GLU A 238 12.45 -12.18 0.32
C GLU A 238 12.09 -11.16 1.40
N ALA A 239 10.86 -11.18 1.91
CA ALA A 239 10.47 -10.31 3.02
C ALA A 239 11.31 -10.56 4.27
N ALA A 240 11.61 -11.82 4.58
CA ALA A 240 12.45 -12.16 5.71
C ALA A 240 13.90 -11.69 5.50
N ASP A 241 14.45 -11.83 4.30
CA ASP A 241 15.80 -11.37 3.96
C ASP A 241 15.92 -9.84 4.02
N LEU A 242 14.94 -9.11 3.51
CA LEU A 242 14.88 -7.64 3.60
C LEU A 242 14.75 -7.18 5.05
N MET A 243 13.98 -7.90 5.86
CA MET A 243 13.88 -7.63 7.29
C MET A 243 15.21 -7.88 8.02
N ASP A 244 15.91 -8.96 7.71
CA ASP A 244 17.22 -9.28 8.28
C ASP A 244 18.27 -8.22 7.86
N GLN A 245 18.21 -7.73 6.61
CA GLN A 245 19.03 -6.60 6.14
C GLN A 245 18.72 -5.30 6.88
N GLY A 246 17.44 -5.00 7.11
CA GLY A 246 17.02 -3.85 7.91
C GLY A 246 17.53 -3.94 9.35
N ASP A 247 17.51 -5.13 9.97
CA ASP A 247 18.08 -5.35 11.30
C ASP A 247 19.60 -5.10 11.32
N ILE A 248 20.32 -5.46 10.24
CA ILE A 248 21.74 -5.13 10.08
C ILE A 248 21.95 -3.62 9.97
N ALA A 249 21.20 -2.91 9.15
CA ALA A 249 21.27 -1.45 9.01
C ALA A 249 21.01 -0.75 10.36
N LEU A 250 19.97 -1.20 11.08
CA LEU A 250 19.62 -0.67 12.39
C LEU A 250 20.73 -0.90 13.43
N SER A 251 21.42 -2.05 13.38
CA SER A 251 22.56 -2.35 14.26
C SER A 251 23.77 -1.45 14.01
N ARG A 252 23.90 -0.92 12.78
CA ARG A 252 24.92 0.08 12.40
C ARG A 252 24.49 1.51 12.74
N ASN A 253 23.35 1.67 13.41
CA ASN A 253 22.73 2.95 13.72
C ASN A 253 22.34 3.76 12.48
N ASP A 254 21.89 3.07 11.42
CA ASP A 254 21.25 3.68 10.24
C ASP A 254 19.75 3.33 10.21
N PRO A 255 18.91 4.08 10.96
CA PRO A 255 17.49 3.80 11.04
C PRO A 255 16.70 4.24 9.80
N GLU A 256 17.23 5.14 8.95
CA GLU A 256 16.58 5.53 7.69
C GLU A 256 16.65 4.39 6.67
N GLU A 257 17.87 3.86 6.44
CA GLU A 257 18.06 2.69 5.57
C GLU A 257 17.27 1.48 6.08
N ALA A 258 17.26 1.25 7.41
CA ALA A 258 16.47 0.19 8.00
C ALA A 258 14.97 0.34 7.72
N LEU A 259 14.43 1.55 7.82
CA LEU A 259 13.02 1.81 7.56
C LEU A 259 12.65 1.55 6.10
N ASP A 260 13.48 1.97 5.14
CA ASP A 260 13.29 1.70 3.71
C ASP A 260 13.25 0.18 3.44
N LEU A 261 14.21 -0.57 4.01
CA LEU A 261 14.26 -2.02 3.92
C LEU A 261 13.04 -2.71 4.55
N TYR A 262 12.53 -2.20 5.68
CA TYR A 262 11.31 -2.73 6.28
C TYR A 262 10.06 -2.42 5.44
N ILE A 263 10.00 -1.26 4.78
CA ILE A 263 8.92 -0.91 3.84
C ILE A 263 8.97 -1.84 2.61
N ASP A 264 10.14 -2.11 2.07
CA ASP A 264 10.31 -3.07 0.98
C ASP A 264 9.96 -4.50 1.42
N SER A 265 10.27 -4.88 2.66
CA SER A 265 9.82 -6.16 3.24
C SER A 265 8.29 -6.26 3.32
N PHE A 266 7.59 -5.19 3.73
CA PHE A 266 6.12 -5.16 3.66
C PHE A 266 5.61 -5.33 2.23
N ARG A 267 6.27 -4.67 1.26
CA ARG A 267 5.92 -4.77 -0.17
C ARG A 267 6.09 -6.18 -0.70
N ALA A 268 7.14 -6.90 -0.30
CA ALA A 268 7.39 -8.30 -0.68
C ALA A 268 6.26 -9.24 -0.23
N ILE A 269 5.62 -8.98 0.93
CA ILE A 269 4.38 -9.67 1.36
C ILE A 269 3.10 -8.94 0.96
N HIS A 270 3.13 -8.18 -0.14
CA HIS A 270 1.99 -7.51 -0.76
C HIS A 270 1.23 -6.57 0.18
N ILE A 271 1.95 -5.88 1.06
CA ILE A 271 1.44 -4.80 1.90
C ILE A 271 2.05 -3.50 1.41
N LEU A 272 1.24 -2.62 0.84
CA LEU A 272 1.69 -1.30 0.42
C LEU A 272 1.49 -0.32 1.57
N ILE A 273 2.53 0.43 1.89
CA ILE A 273 2.49 1.54 2.84
C ILE A 273 2.65 2.83 2.05
N HIS A 274 1.71 3.75 2.23
CA HIS A 274 1.77 5.09 1.65
C HIS A 274 1.37 6.08 2.73
N GLN A 275 2.32 6.92 3.15
CA GLN A 275 2.16 7.77 4.33
C GLN A 275 1.61 6.93 5.50
N ARG A 276 0.62 7.43 6.25
CA ARG A 276 -0.03 6.75 7.40
C ARG A 276 -1.06 5.68 7.02
N THR A 277 -1.09 5.25 5.75
CA THR A 277 -2.05 4.26 5.25
C THR A 277 -1.36 2.99 4.81
N ARG A 278 -2.04 1.85 5.04
CA ARG A 278 -1.59 0.54 4.62
C ARG A 278 -2.68 -0.21 3.87
N HIS A 279 -2.32 -0.81 2.73
CA HIS A 279 -3.19 -1.66 1.92
C HIS A 279 -2.65 -3.08 1.91
N VAL A 280 -3.44 -4.02 2.41
CA VAL A 280 -3.13 -5.44 2.38
C VAL A 280 -3.77 -6.02 1.12
N LEU A 281 -2.94 -6.44 0.17
CA LEU A 281 -3.37 -6.91 -1.15
C LEU A 281 -3.15 -8.43 -1.28
N ALA A 282 -3.76 -9.03 -2.30
CA ALA A 282 -3.58 -10.45 -2.63
C ALA A 282 -3.81 -11.41 -1.45
N GLY A 283 -4.87 -11.21 -0.65
CA GLY A 283 -5.16 -12.05 0.53
C GLY A 283 -5.24 -13.55 0.19
N ALA A 284 -6.02 -13.90 -0.84
CA ALA A 284 -6.22 -15.28 -1.28
C ALA A 284 -4.92 -15.98 -1.71
N PHE A 285 -3.94 -15.25 -2.25
CA PHE A 285 -2.64 -15.81 -2.62
C PHE A 285 -1.90 -16.42 -1.43
N PHE A 286 -2.08 -15.87 -0.23
CA PHE A 286 -1.45 -16.38 1.00
C PHE A 286 -2.27 -17.46 1.69
N HIS A 287 -3.45 -17.86 1.18
CA HIS A 287 -4.21 -18.97 1.77
C HIS A 287 -3.58 -20.35 1.47
N ALA A 288 -2.68 -20.42 0.49
CA ALA A 288 -1.94 -21.64 0.18
C ALA A 288 -0.90 -21.96 1.27
N SER A 289 -0.57 -23.25 1.42
CA SER A 289 0.54 -23.71 2.25
C SER A 289 1.87 -23.49 1.54
N ILE A 290 2.90 -23.16 2.31
CA ILE A 290 4.27 -23.01 1.82
C ILE A 290 4.90 -24.40 1.69
N SER A 291 5.31 -24.77 0.47
CA SER A 291 5.81 -26.11 0.16
C SER A 291 7.33 -26.31 0.36
N SER A 292 8.10 -25.22 0.44
CA SER A 292 9.56 -25.24 0.52
C SER A 292 10.10 -23.98 1.21
N GLY A 293 11.42 -23.88 1.45
CA GLY A 293 12.06 -22.70 2.03
C GLY A 293 12.01 -22.62 3.56
N ARG A 294 12.30 -21.43 4.11
CA ARG A 294 12.42 -21.18 5.58
C ARG A 294 11.13 -21.50 6.33
N PHE A 295 10.01 -21.42 5.63
CA PHE A 295 8.67 -21.56 6.18
C PHE A 295 7.94 -22.80 5.65
N ALA A 296 8.67 -23.79 5.13
CA ALA A 296 8.08 -25.02 4.60
C ALA A 296 7.13 -25.70 5.61
N GLY A 297 5.97 -26.13 5.13
CA GLY A 297 4.93 -26.78 5.93
C GLY A 297 3.98 -25.83 6.67
N GLN A 298 4.24 -24.52 6.67
CA GLN A 298 3.38 -23.53 7.33
C GLN A 298 2.33 -22.97 6.37
N ALA A 299 1.19 -22.55 6.92
CA ALA A 299 0.18 -21.81 6.16
C ALA A 299 0.69 -20.40 5.82
N GLY A 300 0.61 -20.00 4.55
CA GLY A 300 1.13 -18.70 4.08
C GLY A 300 0.53 -17.51 4.82
N ILE A 301 -0.76 -17.59 5.18
CA ILE A 301 -1.48 -16.53 5.88
C ILE A 301 -0.92 -16.34 7.29
N THR A 302 -0.60 -17.43 7.99
CA THR A 302 0.02 -17.40 9.31
C THR A 302 1.41 -16.78 9.25
N VAL A 303 2.22 -17.20 8.29
CA VAL A 303 3.58 -16.66 8.07
C VAL A 303 3.52 -15.17 7.75
N ARG A 304 2.60 -14.74 6.88
CA ARG A 304 2.40 -13.33 6.53
C ARG A 304 2.02 -12.49 7.75
N VAL A 305 1.14 -12.99 8.62
CA VAL A 305 0.75 -12.32 9.87
C VAL A 305 1.95 -12.19 10.81
N ILE A 306 2.74 -13.26 11.00
CA ILE A 306 3.92 -13.23 11.86
C ILE A 306 4.97 -12.24 11.32
N LEU A 307 5.25 -12.26 10.01
CA LEU A 307 6.16 -11.30 9.38
C LEU A 307 5.67 -9.86 9.55
N ARG A 308 4.36 -9.62 9.39
CA ARG A 308 3.76 -8.30 9.62
C ARG A 308 3.97 -7.81 11.05
N LEU A 309 3.75 -8.66 12.06
CA LEU A 309 3.96 -8.29 13.47
C LEU A 309 5.43 -7.96 13.75
N LYS A 310 6.33 -8.79 13.21
CA LYS A 310 7.78 -8.58 13.28
C LYS A 310 8.21 -7.24 12.68
N LEU A 311 7.67 -6.90 11.52
CA LEU A 311 7.97 -5.65 10.81
C LEU A 311 7.41 -4.43 11.52
N VAL A 312 6.17 -4.47 12.02
CA VAL A 312 5.60 -3.35 12.78
C VAL A 312 6.47 -3.06 14.02
N ALA A 313 6.86 -4.08 14.79
CA ALA A 313 7.72 -3.89 15.95
C ALA A 313 9.05 -3.21 15.59
N ARG A 314 9.63 -3.56 14.44
CA ARG A 314 10.89 -3.00 13.92
C ARG A 314 10.75 -1.58 13.40
N CYS A 315 9.71 -1.30 12.61
CA CYS A 315 9.42 0.06 12.15
C CYS A 315 9.21 1.03 13.33
N VAL A 316 8.46 0.61 14.36
CA VAL A 316 8.28 1.45 15.56
C VAL A 316 9.63 1.73 16.23
N LEU A 317 10.53 0.75 16.31
CA LEU A 317 11.88 0.95 16.84
C LEU A 317 12.71 1.92 15.97
N ALA A 318 12.66 1.78 14.65
CA ALA A 318 13.36 2.66 13.71
C ALA A 318 12.85 4.11 13.86
N TYR A 319 11.53 4.32 13.92
CA TYR A 319 10.94 5.64 14.18
C TYR A 319 11.35 6.22 15.54
N LEU A 320 11.41 5.40 16.60
CA LEU A 320 11.92 5.84 17.90
C LEU A 320 13.39 6.29 17.80
N LYS A 321 14.23 5.55 17.08
CA LYS A 321 15.65 5.93 16.87
C LYS A 321 15.80 7.20 16.01
N LEU A 322 14.87 7.46 15.11
CA LEU A 322 14.78 8.71 14.35
C LEU A 322 14.16 9.87 15.13
N SER A 323 13.75 9.65 16.39
CA SER A 323 12.97 10.61 17.19
C SER A 323 11.66 11.05 16.51
N GLN A 324 11.12 10.25 15.59
CA GLN A 324 9.82 10.48 14.94
C GLN A 324 8.70 9.87 15.81
N LEU A 325 8.50 10.46 16.99
CA LEU A 325 7.63 9.92 18.04
C LEU A 325 6.17 9.76 17.59
N ALA A 326 5.65 10.72 16.84
CA ALA A 326 4.28 10.67 16.32
C ALA A 326 4.06 9.48 15.37
N GLU A 327 5.03 9.15 14.51
CA GLU A 327 4.95 7.98 13.62
C GLU A 327 5.04 6.67 14.41
N ALA A 328 5.97 6.59 15.37
CA ALA A 328 6.11 5.43 16.25
C ALA A 328 4.80 5.15 17.02
N ALA A 329 4.21 6.18 17.64
CA ALA A 329 2.96 6.09 18.36
C ALA A 329 1.77 5.74 17.45
N PHE A 330 1.68 6.35 16.26
CA PHE A 330 0.62 6.09 15.28
C PHE A 330 0.61 4.64 14.82
N TRP A 331 1.74 4.13 14.30
CA TRP A 331 1.81 2.78 13.74
C TRP A 331 1.65 1.70 14.80
N GLY A 332 2.23 1.93 15.97
CA GLY A 332 2.10 1.09 17.14
C GLY A 332 0.66 0.98 17.62
N SER A 333 0.04 2.14 17.90
CA SER A 333 -1.33 2.23 18.42
C SER A 333 -2.36 1.68 17.42
N ARG A 334 -2.20 1.99 16.13
CA ARG A 334 -3.06 1.43 15.06
C ARG A 334 -2.98 -0.10 15.02
N SER A 335 -1.79 -0.66 15.19
CA SER A 335 -1.61 -2.11 15.16
C SER A 335 -2.17 -2.78 16.41
N ILE A 336 -1.99 -2.17 17.58
CA ILE A 336 -2.63 -2.61 18.85
C ILE A 336 -4.14 -2.63 18.70
N ARG A 337 -4.75 -1.54 18.21
CA ARG A 337 -6.21 -1.45 18.01
C ARG A 337 -6.71 -2.56 17.09
N ILE A 338 -6.09 -2.73 15.93
CA ILE A 338 -6.50 -3.76 14.95
C ILE A 338 -6.34 -5.17 15.54
N MET A 339 -5.27 -5.43 16.30
CA MET A 339 -5.13 -6.73 16.99
C MET A 339 -6.25 -6.96 17.99
N ARG A 340 -6.59 -5.97 18.83
CA ARG A 340 -7.70 -6.09 19.79
C ARG A 340 -9.06 -6.28 19.12
N GLU A 341 -9.32 -5.60 18.01
CA GLU A 341 -10.56 -5.73 17.24
C GLU A 341 -10.67 -7.08 16.51
N SER A 342 -9.54 -7.67 16.11
CA SER A 342 -9.49 -8.92 15.35
C SER A 342 -9.26 -10.17 16.21
N MET A 343 -9.03 -9.99 17.51
CA MET A 343 -8.75 -11.08 18.45
C MET A 343 -10.06 -11.75 18.86
N ASP A 344 -10.35 -12.88 18.22
CA ASP A 344 -11.23 -13.90 18.79
C ASP A 344 -10.40 -14.82 19.70
N VAL A 345 -11.02 -15.51 20.66
CA VAL A 345 -10.32 -16.30 21.71
C VAL A 345 -9.31 -17.30 21.11
N GLY A 346 -9.61 -17.89 19.95
CA GLY A 346 -8.70 -18.82 19.27
C GLY A 346 -7.47 -18.18 18.61
N PHE A 347 -7.47 -16.86 18.34
CA PHE A 347 -6.30 -16.16 17.78
C PHE A 347 -5.29 -15.78 18.87
N GLU A 348 -5.76 -15.54 20.10
CA GLU A 348 -4.88 -15.39 21.27
C GLU A 348 -4.09 -16.66 21.57
N ASP A 349 -4.72 -17.84 21.45
CA ASP A 349 -4.06 -19.13 21.62
C ASP A 349 -2.97 -19.34 20.54
N VAL A 350 -3.27 -19.04 19.27
CA VAL A 350 -2.28 -19.13 18.18
C VAL A 350 -1.11 -18.16 18.42
N LEU A 351 -1.35 -16.94 18.88
CA LEU A 351 -0.28 -15.97 19.13
C LEU A 351 0.57 -16.30 20.37
N SER A 352 -0.03 -16.94 21.37
CA SER A 352 0.66 -17.36 22.58
C SER A 352 1.44 -18.67 22.40
N GLU A 353 0.96 -19.59 21.58
CA GLU A 353 1.65 -20.84 21.22
C GLU A 353 2.71 -20.65 20.11
N SER A 354 2.52 -19.68 19.21
CA SER A 354 3.47 -19.40 18.11
C SER A 354 4.56 -18.39 18.48
N MET A 355 5.62 -18.33 17.68
CA MET A 355 6.71 -17.32 17.77
C MET A 355 6.24 -15.85 17.55
N GLY A 356 4.94 -15.57 17.54
CA GLY A 356 4.35 -14.25 17.32
C GLY A 356 4.17 -13.41 18.60
N GLY A 357 3.91 -14.03 19.75
CA GLY A 357 3.56 -13.33 21.00
C GLY A 357 4.63 -12.35 21.48
N GLU A 358 5.92 -12.69 21.30
CA GLU A 358 7.03 -11.79 21.64
C GLU A 358 6.96 -10.47 20.85
N HIS A 359 6.65 -10.54 19.56
CA HIS A 359 6.58 -9.35 18.71
C HIS A 359 5.37 -8.49 19.02
N VAL A 360 4.25 -9.11 19.43
CA VAL A 360 3.10 -8.36 19.98
C VAL A 360 3.56 -7.58 21.21
N GLY A 361 4.24 -8.24 22.15
CA GLY A 361 4.81 -7.59 23.33
C GLY A 361 5.73 -6.41 22.99
N LEU A 362 6.64 -6.58 22.02
CA LEU A 362 7.53 -5.51 21.56
C LEU A 362 6.78 -4.33 20.91
N ILE A 363 5.70 -4.58 20.17
CA ILE A 363 4.84 -3.50 19.66
C ILE A 363 4.28 -2.70 20.83
N TYR A 364 3.71 -3.35 21.84
CA TYR A 364 3.18 -2.66 23.03
C TYR A 364 4.27 -1.86 23.76
N VAL A 365 5.41 -2.48 24.06
CA VAL A 365 6.52 -1.81 24.77
C VAL A 365 6.96 -0.55 24.02
N ARG A 366 7.30 -0.68 22.74
CA ARG A 366 7.85 0.43 21.94
C ARG A 366 6.81 1.51 21.68
N THR A 367 5.54 1.13 21.50
CA THR A 367 4.44 2.11 21.44
C THR A 367 4.33 2.88 22.74
N GLY A 368 4.40 2.19 23.89
CA GLY A 368 4.35 2.84 25.20
C GLY A 368 5.52 3.80 25.42
N VAL A 369 6.73 3.47 24.95
CA VAL A 369 7.88 4.41 24.94
C VAL A 369 7.55 5.66 24.13
N ALA A 370 7.05 5.51 22.89
CA ALA A 370 6.71 6.65 22.04
C ALA A 370 5.66 7.56 22.68
N VAL A 371 4.59 6.97 23.23
CA VAL A 371 3.50 7.71 23.89
C VAL A 371 4.00 8.40 25.15
N TRP A 372 4.81 7.74 25.97
CA TRP A 372 5.41 8.37 27.16
C TRP A 372 6.29 9.57 26.81
N MET A 373 7.11 9.46 25.76
CA MET A 373 7.95 10.57 25.31
C MET A 373 7.09 11.74 24.80
N LEU A 374 5.98 11.47 24.10
CA LEU A 374 5.02 12.51 23.68
C LEU A 374 4.31 13.16 24.87
N GLU A 375 3.85 12.37 25.84
CA GLU A 375 3.21 12.88 27.07
C GLU A 375 4.16 13.81 27.83
N ARG A 376 5.45 13.44 27.90
CA ARG A 376 6.49 14.28 28.50
C ARG A 376 6.76 15.55 27.70
N GLN A 377 6.88 15.44 26.37
CA GLN A 377 7.06 16.60 25.49
C GLN A 377 5.89 17.60 25.64
N LYS A 378 4.66 17.09 25.75
CA LYS A 378 3.46 17.89 26.03
C LYS A 378 3.49 18.57 27.38
N ALA A 379 3.91 17.85 28.43
CA ALA A 379 4.04 18.40 29.79
C ALA A 379 5.10 19.51 29.86
N GLU A 380 6.14 19.41 29.03
CA GLU A 380 7.19 20.42 28.87
C GLU A 380 6.77 21.60 27.95
N GLY A 381 5.52 21.60 27.45
CA GLY A 381 4.97 22.66 26.60
C GLY A 381 5.24 22.51 25.10
N GLY A 382 5.70 21.34 24.66
CA GLY A 382 5.89 21.00 23.25
C GLY A 382 4.61 20.50 22.57
N ASP A 383 4.67 20.42 21.24
CA ASP A 383 3.63 19.80 20.41
C ASP A 383 3.68 18.27 20.55
N ASP A 384 2.55 17.64 20.85
CA ASP A 384 2.41 16.18 20.94
C ASP A 384 2.12 15.52 19.58
N GLY A 385 2.13 16.31 18.51
CA GLY A 385 1.85 15.85 17.15
C GLY A 385 0.41 15.38 16.97
N GLY A 386 -0.52 15.83 17.83
CA GLY A 386 -1.95 15.51 17.76
C GLY A 386 -2.29 14.06 18.11
N TYR A 387 -1.53 13.42 19.01
CA TYR A 387 -1.83 12.04 19.44
C TYR A 387 -3.07 12.00 20.35
N GLU A 388 -4.14 11.33 19.91
CA GLU A 388 -5.41 11.17 20.65
C GLU A 388 -5.63 9.73 21.18
N GLY A 389 -4.56 8.99 21.50
CA GLY A 389 -4.65 7.57 21.87
C GLY A 389 -4.67 7.27 23.38
N GLU A 390 -4.48 5.98 23.72
CA GLU A 390 -4.40 5.52 25.11
C GLU A 390 -3.10 6.00 25.78
N GLY A 391 -3.15 6.33 27.07
CA GLY A 391 -1.96 6.75 27.82
C GLY A 391 -0.93 5.62 27.99
N SER A 392 0.34 6.01 28.15
CA SER A 392 1.50 5.10 28.18
C SER A 392 1.39 3.99 29.25
N GLU A 393 0.89 4.33 30.45
CA GLU A 393 0.71 3.39 31.58
C GLU A 393 -0.16 2.18 31.21
N ARG A 394 -1.29 2.42 30.51
CA ARG A 394 -2.21 1.36 30.10
C ARG A 394 -1.57 0.46 29.05
N ILE A 395 -0.81 1.04 28.12
CA ILE A 395 -0.10 0.31 27.07
C ILE A 395 0.96 -0.61 27.70
N TRP A 396 1.76 -0.13 28.65
CA TRP A 396 2.78 -0.93 29.32
C TRP A 396 2.20 -2.08 30.16
N SER A 397 1.12 -1.82 30.90
CA SER A 397 0.43 -2.88 31.67
C SER A 397 0.03 -4.06 30.77
N LEU A 398 -0.49 -3.78 29.59
CA LEU A 398 -0.87 -4.82 28.63
C LEU A 398 0.34 -5.50 27.98
N ALA A 399 1.45 -4.80 27.79
CA ALA A 399 2.69 -5.37 27.27
C ALA A 399 3.18 -6.56 28.11
N THR A 400 3.05 -6.48 29.45
CA THR A 400 3.51 -7.52 30.38
C THR A 400 2.83 -8.88 30.16
N LYS A 401 1.59 -8.89 29.63
CA LYS A 401 0.84 -10.13 29.37
C LYS A 401 1.48 -10.97 28.26
N PHE A 402 2.09 -10.33 27.27
CA PHE A 402 2.66 -10.99 26.09
C PHE A 402 4.14 -11.37 26.25
N LEU A 403 4.81 -10.86 27.29
CA LEU A 403 6.26 -11.00 27.49
C LEU A 403 6.63 -11.98 28.62
N ARG A 404 5.74 -12.92 28.95
CA ARG A 404 5.97 -13.92 30.00
C ARG A 404 7.08 -14.91 29.57
N GLY A 405 8.29 -14.70 30.09
CA GLY A 405 9.33 -15.73 30.18
C GLY A 405 10.52 -15.64 29.21
N LYS A 406 10.58 -14.69 28.28
CA LYS A 406 11.74 -14.54 27.34
C LYS A 406 12.14 -13.07 27.12
N ARG A 407 13.45 -12.82 26.99
CA ARG A 407 14.09 -11.53 26.63
C ARG A 407 13.79 -10.32 27.52
N LYS A 408 13.36 -10.53 28.77
CA LYS A 408 13.13 -9.45 29.75
C LYS A 408 14.34 -8.54 29.93
N GLU A 409 15.56 -9.09 29.98
CA GLU A 409 16.77 -8.27 30.13
C GLU A 409 17.02 -7.36 28.93
N GLU A 410 16.80 -7.86 27.71
CA GLU A 410 16.95 -7.06 26.50
C GLU A 410 15.92 -5.92 26.45
N ILE A 411 14.68 -6.19 26.86
CA ILE A 411 13.63 -5.19 26.97
C ILE A 411 13.97 -4.14 28.03
N ARG A 412 14.43 -4.56 29.21
CA ARG A 412 14.89 -3.64 30.27
C ARG A 412 16.07 -2.79 29.81
N LYS A 413 16.99 -3.37 29.02
CA LYS A 413 18.09 -2.62 28.41
C LYS A 413 17.54 -1.58 27.42
N GLU A 414 16.68 -1.99 26.49
CA GLU A 414 16.08 -1.09 25.49
C GLU A 414 15.31 0.08 26.16
N LEU A 415 14.50 -0.21 27.19
CA LEU A 415 13.79 0.83 27.97
C LEU A 415 14.74 1.81 28.67
N ARG A 416 15.83 1.31 29.25
CA ARG A 416 16.87 2.16 29.86
C ARG A 416 17.58 3.02 28.82
N ASP A 417 17.86 2.47 27.65
CA ASP A 417 18.50 3.20 26.54
C ASP A 417 17.60 4.37 26.05
N PHE A 418 16.28 4.24 26.15
CA PHE A 418 15.32 5.32 25.88
C PHE A 418 15.04 6.25 27.08
N GLY A 419 15.69 6.04 28.23
CA GLY A 419 15.55 6.88 29.41
C GLY A 419 14.22 6.69 30.17
N VAL A 420 13.53 5.57 29.98
CA VAL A 420 12.26 5.26 30.65
C VAL A 420 12.50 5.06 32.16
N PRO A 421 11.59 5.53 33.04
CA PRO A 421 11.78 5.44 34.49
C PRO A 421 11.95 4.01 35.01
N ALA A 422 12.75 3.87 36.07
CA ALA A 422 13.07 2.57 36.67
C ALA A 422 11.84 1.80 37.15
N GLU A 423 10.79 2.49 37.59
CA GLU A 423 9.50 1.91 38.01
C GLU A 423 8.84 1.13 36.86
N VAL A 424 8.81 1.73 35.67
CA VAL A 424 8.27 1.11 34.45
C VAL A 424 9.18 -0.02 33.97
N VAL A 425 10.50 0.17 34.02
CA VAL A 425 11.47 -0.90 33.73
C VAL A 425 11.27 -2.10 34.67
N GLY A 426 10.90 -1.84 35.93
CA GLY A 426 10.59 -2.83 36.96
C GLY A 426 9.39 -3.72 36.64
N LEU A 427 8.40 -3.22 35.87
CA LEU A 427 7.23 -4.01 35.42
C LEU A 427 7.63 -5.23 34.57
N PHE A 428 8.80 -5.19 33.96
CA PHE A 428 9.34 -6.26 33.11
C PHE A 428 10.41 -7.10 33.84
N GLY A 429 10.50 -6.99 35.17
CA GLY A 429 11.38 -7.80 36.01
C GLY A 429 10.89 -9.23 36.21
N ASP A 430 11.74 -10.07 36.79
CA ASP A 430 11.32 -11.34 37.36
C ASP A 430 10.75 -11.04 38.74
N SER A 431 9.42 -11.11 38.87
CA SER A 431 8.82 -11.33 40.17
C SER A 431 9.24 -12.73 40.61
N GLU A 432 10.28 -12.81 41.45
CA GLU A 432 10.46 -13.96 42.32
C GLU A 432 9.15 -14.16 43.10
N GLY A 433 8.62 -15.38 43.05
CA GLY A 433 7.18 -15.62 43.17
C GLY A 433 6.56 -15.39 44.55
N GLU A 434 5.24 -15.19 44.53
CA GLU A 434 4.35 -15.49 45.65
C GLU A 434 3.15 -16.29 45.13
N THR A 435 3.35 -17.61 45.00
CA THR A 435 2.30 -18.61 45.25
C THR A 435 2.98 -19.88 45.73
N SER A 436 3.55 -19.82 46.93
CA SER A 436 3.71 -21.02 47.76
C SER A 436 2.46 -21.11 48.63
N SER A 437 1.53 -21.98 48.25
CA SER A 437 0.41 -22.38 49.07
C SER A 437 0.94 -23.16 50.28
N SER A 438 1.24 -22.46 51.37
CA SER A 438 1.39 -23.07 52.68
C SER A 438 0.01 -23.29 53.29
N LEU A 439 -0.67 -24.36 52.87
CA LEU A 439 -1.75 -24.94 53.65
C LEU A 439 -1.12 -25.94 54.63
N THR A 440 -0.57 -25.42 55.72
CA THR A 440 -0.42 -26.19 56.96
C THR A 440 -1.80 -26.34 57.58
N ALA A 441 -2.43 -27.50 57.37
CA ALA A 441 -3.63 -27.89 58.08
C ALA A 441 -3.24 -28.32 59.52
N HIS A 442 -3.68 -27.52 60.49
CA HIS A 442 -3.68 -27.86 61.91
C HIS A 442 -5.10 -27.61 62.47
N GLY A 443 -5.63 -28.61 63.18
CA GLY A 443 -6.93 -28.59 63.86
C GLY A 443 -7.85 -29.71 63.32
N SER A 444 -7.87 -30.95 63.83
CA SER A 444 -8.27 -31.46 65.15
C SER A 444 -9.68 -31.02 65.59
N GLY A 445 -10.61 -31.98 65.71
CA GLY A 445 -11.88 -31.80 66.42
C GLY A 445 -13.03 -32.70 65.97
N ASP A 446 -12.99 -33.94 66.46
CA ASP A 446 -14.03 -34.91 66.88
C ASP A 446 -15.56 -34.74 66.62
N GLU A 447 -16.21 -35.91 66.76
CA GLU A 447 -17.64 -36.25 66.96
C GLU A 447 -18.47 -36.39 65.66
N GLU A 448 -19.08 -37.53 65.31
CA GLU A 448 -19.63 -38.68 66.05
C GLU A 448 -19.64 -39.95 65.18
#